data_AF-A0A2N6CVJ6-F1
#
_entry.id   AF-A0A2N6CVJ6-F1
#
_cell.length_a   1.000
_cell.length_b   1.000
_cell.length_c   1.000
_cell.angle_alpha   90.00
_cell.angle_beta   90.00
_cell.angle_gamma   90.00
#
_symmetry.space_group_name_H-M   'P 1'
#
loop_
_entity.id
_entity.type
_entity.pdbx_description
1 polymer ?
#
loop_
_entity_poly.entity_id
_entity_poly.type
_entity_poly.pdbx_seq_one_letter_code
_entity_poly.pdbx_strand_id
1 'polypeptide(L)'
;MTMESQTQFLNDWEDGGVEAIKRAFNLSDNSLAGIDLLLASYSRDAFCGEAFVLFRQGMALYEVNASHDSSDCMAGQWEPEETLLMALEFRLERGRLGLRTDGKNLFADELRFLLAELKANGFS
;
A
#
# COMPACT_ATOMS: atom_id res chain seq x y z
N MET A 1 -18.01 -17.61 -4.78
CA MET A 1 -18.48 -16.39 -4.12
C MET A 1 -17.34 -15.39 -4.29
N THR A 2 -17.38 -14.60 -5.37
CA THR A 2 -16.35 -13.59 -5.68
C THR A 2 -16.51 -12.48 -4.66
N MET A 3 -15.63 -12.44 -3.67
CA MET A 3 -15.58 -11.31 -2.75
C MET A 3 -14.76 -10.22 -3.42
N GLU A 4 -15.44 -9.14 -3.79
CA GLU A 4 -14.82 -7.86 -4.07
C GLU A 4 -14.12 -7.44 -2.77
N SER A 5 -12.82 -7.73 -2.64
CA SER A 5 -12.01 -7.12 -1.59
C SER A 5 -12.06 -5.63 -1.85
N GLN A 6 -12.84 -4.90 -1.06
CA GLN A 6 -12.92 -3.45 -1.17
C GLN A 6 -11.54 -2.91 -0.86
N THR A 7 -10.95 -2.20 -1.83
CA THR A 7 -9.65 -1.55 -1.65
C THR A 7 -9.69 -0.68 -0.41
N GLN A 8 -8.76 -0.92 0.52
CA GLN A 8 -8.68 -0.15 1.74
C GLN A 8 -7.76 1.06 1.52
N PHE A 9 -8.36 2.24 1.41
CA PHE A 9 -7.65 3.51 1.38
C PHE A 9 -7.56 4.07 2.80
N LEU A 10 -6.35 4.40 3.24
CA LEU A 10 -6.05 4.83 4.60
C LEU A 10 -5.36 6.19 4.60
N ASN A 11 -5.51 6.91 5.72
CA ASN A 11 -4.90 8.21 5.96
C ASN A 11 -5.31 9.24 4.88
N ASP A 12 -4.37 9.99 4.31
CA ASP A 12 -4.65 11.07 3.35
C ASP A 12 -5.29 10.57 2.03
N TRP A 13 -5.36 9.26 1.80
CA TRP A 13 -6.03 8.68 0.63
C TRP A 13 -7.46 8.20 0.88
N GLU A 14 -7.94 8.22 2.13
CA GLU A 14 -9.30 7.77 2.48
C GLU A 14 -10.38 8.52 1.67
N ASP A 15 -10.24 9.84 1.52
CA ASP A 15 -11.18 10.69 0.76
C ASP A 15 -10.93 10.68 -0.76
N GLY A 16 -9.71 10.35 -1.18
CA GLY A 16 -9.23 10.55 -2.55
C GLY A 16 -9.19 9.29 -3.41
N GLY A 17 -9.14 8.11 -2.79
CA GLY A 17 -9.14 6.83 -3.47
C GLY A 17 -8.03 6.67 -4.51
N VAL A 18 -8.34 5.94 -5.59
CA VAL A 18 -7.42 5.66 -6.71
C VAL A 18 -6.93 6.94 -7.40
N GLU A 19 -7.80 7.94 -7.54
CA GLU A 19 -7.44 9.19 -8.22
C GLU A 19 -6.39 10.00 -7.45
N ALA A 20 -6.41 9.93 -6.11
CA ALA A 20 -5.36 10.53 -5.30
C ALA A 20 -4.01 9.82 -5.48
N ILE A 21 -3.99 8.49 -5.61
CA ILE A 21 -2.77 7.72 -5.91
C ILE A 21 -2.22 8.13 -7.28
N LYS A 22 -3.07 8.15 -8.32
CA LYS A 22 -2.65 8.56 -9.67
C LYS A 22 -2.03 9.95 -9.66
N ARG A 23 -2.65 10.89 -8.95
CA ARG A 23 -2.13 12.26 -8.82
C ARG A 23 -0.81 12.30 -8.05
N ALA A 24 -0.70 11.57 -6.94
CA ALA A 24 0.50 11.56 -6.09
C ALA A 24 1.73 11.01 -6.83
N PHE A 25 1.55 9.93 -7.59
CA PHE A 25 2.61 9.26 -8.34
C PHE A 25 2.74 9.74 -9.79
N ASN A 26 1.88 10.66 -10.23
CA ASN A 26 1.77 11.12 -11.61
C ASN A 26 1.61 9.95 -12.61
N LEU A 27 0.71 9.02 -12.30
CA LEU A 27 0.45 7.82 -13.09
C LEU A 27 -0.56 8.08 -14.20
N SER A 28 -0.36 7.37 -15.32
CA SER A 28 -1.34 7.28 -16.38
C SER A 28 -2.42 6.23 -16.06
N ASP A 29 -3.60 6.33 -16.66
CA ASP A 29 -4.68 5.35 -16.48
C ASP A 29 -4.25 3.90 -16.80
N ASN A 30 -3.28 3.72 -17.70
CA ASN A 30 -2.77 2.40 -18.07
C ASN A 30 -1.88 1.76 -16.98
N SER A 31 -1.30 2.56 -16.08
CA SER A 31 -0.38 2.05 -15.04
C SER A 31 -1.09 1.20 -13.99
N LEU A 32 -2.41 1.40 -13.82
CA LEU A 32 -3.24 0.65 -12.88
C LEU A 32 -4.19 -0.34 -13.61
N ALA A 33 -4.04 -0.52 -14.92
CA ALA A 33 -4.89 -1.42 -15.67
C ALA A 33 -4.56 -2.89 -15.34
N GLY A 34 -5.57 -3.63 -14.87
CA GLY A 34 -5.42 -5.06 -14.55
C GLY A 34 -4.72 -5.35 -13.22
N ILE A 35 -4.61 -4.36 -12.34
CA ILE A 35 -4.20 -4.57 -10.95
C ILE A 35 -5.42 -4.47 -10.02
N ASP A 36 -5.44 -5.32 -9.01
CA ASP A 36 -6.40 -5.27 -7.91
C ASP A 36 -5.73 -4.59 -6.72
N LEU A 37 -6.04 -3.31 -6.51
CA LEU A 37 -5.55 -2.57 -5.34
C LEU A 37 -6.17 -3.16 -4.07
N LEU A 38 -5.33 -3.53 -3.10
CA LEU A 38 -5.77 -4.14 -1.85
C LEU A 38 -5.70 -3.16 -0.69
N LEU A 39 -4.56 -2.48 -0.54
CA LEU A 39 -4.33 -1.51 0.52
C LEU A 39 -3.48 -0.35 0.01
N ALA A 40 -3.86 0.87 0.38
CA ALA A 40 -3.08 2.05 0.08
C ALA A 40 -3.08 2.97 1.29
N SER A 41 -1.91 3.33 1.78
CA SER A 41 -1.72 4.23 2.91
C SER A 41 -0.72 5.32 2.59
N TYR A 42 -1.07 6.55 2.87
CA TYR A 42 -0.17 7.69 2.74
C TYR A 42 -0.14 8.50 4.03
N SER A 43 1.04 8.54 4.65
CA SER A 43 1.28 9.28 5.88
C SER A 43 2.24 10.42 5.57
N ARG A 44 1.84 11.65 5.89
CA ARG A 44 2.70 12.82 5.79
C ARG A 44 2.84 13.54 7.11
N ASP A 45 4.04 14.07 7.34
CA ASP A 45 4.30 15.08 8.34
C ASP A 45 4.53 16.45 7.66
N ALA A 46 4.96 17.45 8.44
CA ALA A 46 5.15 18.81 7.94
C ALA A 46 6.30 18.94 6.91
N PHE A 47 7.18 17.93 6.81
CA PHE A 47 8.40 17.97 6.03
C PHE A 47 8.63 16.72 5.18
N CYS A 48 8.05 15.58 5.51
CA CYS A 48 8.28 14.30 4.84
C CYS A 48 6.95 13.57 4.62
N GLY A 49 6.86 12.77 3.57
CA GLY A 49 5.73 11.89 3.33
C GLY A 49 6.19 10.51 2.91
N GLU A 50 5.48 9.49 3.39
CA GLU A 50 5.71 8.07 3.10
C GLU A 50 4.41 7.46 2.58
N ALA A 51 4.51 6.75 1.46
CA ALA A 51 3.43 6.08 0.79
C ALA A 51 3.72 4.59 0.70
N PHE A 52 2.70 3.81 1.00
CA PHE A 52 2.71 2.36 0.84
C PHE A 52 1.46 1.94 0.07
N VAL A 53 1.65 1.22 -1.04
CA VAL A 53 0.56 0.65 -1.81
C VAL A 53 0.81 -0.83 -2.00
N LEU A 54 -0.18 -1.66 -1.68
CA LEU A 54 -0.17 -3.09 -1.91
C LEU A 54 -1.29 -3.43 -2.89
N PHE A 55 -0.92 -4.12 -3.95
CA PHE A 55 -1.86 -4.58 -4.96
C PHE A 55 -1.51 -5.99 -5.42
N ARG A 56 -2.49 -6.62 -6.05
CA ARG A 56 -2.32 -7.90 -6.72
C ARG A 56 -2.35 -7.67 -8.22
N GLN A 57 -1.45 -8.35 -8.92
CA GLN A 57 -1.49 -8.40 -10.38
C GLN A 57 -1.41 -9.87 -10.80
N GLY A 58 -2.52 -10.40 -11.31
CA GLY A 58 -2.64 -11.82 -11.65
C GLY A 58 -2.56 -12.74 -10.43
N MET A 59 -1.46 -13.49 -10.30
CA MET A 59 -1.20 -14.41 -9.17
C MET A 59 -0.10 -13.93 -8.22
N ALA A 60 0.49 -12.77 -8.47
CA ALA A 60 1.56 -12.21 -7.65
C ALA A 60 1.07 -10.96 -6.88
N LEU A 61 1.68 -10.72 -5.72
CA LEU A 61 1.50 -9.53 -4.92
C LEU A 61 2.65 -8.56 -5.18
N TYR A 62 2.33 -7.28 -5.24
CA TYR A 62 3.29 -6.22 -5.46
C TYR A 62 3.10 -5.12 -4.43
N GLU A 63 4.19 -4.65 -3.87
CA GLU A 63 4.23 -3.48 -3.01
C GLU A 63 4.92 -2.32 -3.71
N VAL A 64 4.46 -1.10 -3.45
CA VAL A 64 5.11 0.14 -3.87
C VAL A 64 5.40 0.92 -2.61
N ASN A 65 6.67 1.24 -2.40
CA ASN A 65 7.12 2.10 -1.31
C ASN A 65 7.65 3.39 -1.94
N ALA A 66 7.10 4.54 -1.55
CA ALA A 66 7.62 5.83 -2.00
C ALA A 66 7.75 6.78 -0.82
N SER A 67 8.68 7.71 -0.93
CA SER A 67 8.90 8.73 0.09
C SER A 67 9.36 10.05 -0.53
N HIS A 68 9.08 11.17 0.12
CA HIS A 68 9.61 12.45 -0.30
C HIS A 68 9.87 13.35 0.90
N ASP A 69 10.78 14.31 0.72
CA ASP A 69 11.08 15.39 1.65
C ASP A 69 10.80 16.76 1.02
N SER A 70 9.96 17.54 1.68
CA SER A 70 9.76 18.99 1.64
C SER A 70 9.33 19.66 0.33
N SER A 71 9.65 19.12 -0.84
CA SER A 71 9.56 19.85 -2.11
C SER A 71 9.23 18.99 -3.33
N ASP A 72 9.48 17.67 -3.28
CA ASP A 72 9.25 16.79 -4.42
C ASP A 72 8.00 15.93 -4.23
N CYS A 73 7.22 15.82 -5.31
CA CYS A 73 6.10 14.89 -5.38
C CYS A 73 6.65 13.45 -5.50
N MET A 74 5.88 12.43 -5.14
CA MET A 74 6.22 11.01 -5.36
C MET A 74 6.17 10.59 -6.84
N ALA A 75 6.22 11.57 -7.76
CA ALA A 75 6.11 11.37 -9.19
C ALA A 75 7.30 10.55 -9.70
N GLY A 76 7.00 9.45 -10.40
CA GLY A 76 8.02 8.56 -10.94
C GLY A 76 8.62 7.58 -9.93
N GLN A 77 8.22 7.62 -8.65
CA GLN A 77 8.61 6.61 -7.64
C GLN A 77 7.68 5.39 -7.61
N TRP A 78 6.83 5.24 -8.64
CA TRP A 78 6.00 4.04 -8.76
C TRP A 78 6.86 2.90 -9.29
N GLU A 79 7.50 2.21 -8.35
CA GLU A 79 8.32 1.03 -8.58
C GLU A 79 7.70 -0.15 -7.85
N PRO A 80 6.80 -0.92 -8.52
CA PRO A 80 6.24 -2.11 -7.92
C PRO A 80 7.29 -3.20 -7.74
N GLU A 81 7.45 -3.65 -6.50
CA GLU A 81 8.30 -4.76 -6.13
C GLU A 81 7.44 -5.99 -5.83
N GLU A 82 7.76 -7.13 -6.45
CA GLU A 82 7.10 -8.39 -6.14
C GLU A 82 7.37 -8.78 -4.68
N THR A 83 6.31 -9.06 -3.94
CA THR A 83 6.38 -9.36 -2.51
C THR A 83 5.61 -10.62 -2.18
N LEU A 84 5.94 -11.22 -1.04
CA LEU A 84 5.31 -12.44 -0.55
C LEU A 84 4.56 -12.12 0.75
N LEU A 85 3.44 -12.82 0.98
CA LEU A 85 2.69 -12.75 2.24
C LEU A 85 3.62 -12.91 3.45
N MET A 86 4.51 -13.91 3.42
CA MET A 86 5.46 -14.17 4.50
C MET A 86 6.44 -13.02 4.70
N ALA A 87 6.85 -12.33 3.64
CA ALA A 87 7.77 -11.19 3.74
C ALA A 87 7.08 -9.99 4.41
N LEU A 88 5.84 -9.70 4.02
CA LEU A 88 5.02 -8.64 4.63
C LEU A 88 4.74 -8.92 6.10
N GLU A 89 4.36 -10.16 6.45
CA GLU A 89 4.16 -10.57 7.84
C GLU A 89 5.43 -10.45 8.66
N PHE A 90 6.57 -10.90 8.12
CA PHE A 90 7.83 -10.79 8.82
C PHE A 90 8.21 -9.33 9.09
N ARG A 91 7.93 -8.42 8.14
CA ARG A 91 8.16 -6.98 8.29
C ARG A 91 7.19 -6.30 9.26
N LEU A 92 5.97 -6.82 9.40
CA LEU A 92 5.02 -6.40 10.44
C LEU A 92 5.44 -6.86 11.83
N GLU A 93 5.84 -8.14 11.98
CA GLU A 93 6.13 -8.73 13.29
C GLU A 93 7.53 -8.37 13.81
N ARG A 94 8.52 -8.31 12.92
CA ARG A 94 9.93 -8.06 13.28
C ARG A 94 10.46 -6.73 12.80
N GLY A 95 9.75 -6.08 11.89
CA GLY A 95 10.09 -4.74 11.39
C GLY A 95 9.24 -3.65 12.01
N ARG A 96 9.15 -2.53 11.30
CA ARG A 96 8.34 -1.36 11.64
C ARG A 96 7.35 -1.00 10.52
N LEU A 97 7.06 -1.94 9.63
CA LEU A 97 6.15 -1.68 8.51
C LEU A 97 4.76 -1.33 9.06
N GLY A 98 4.18 -0.23 8.60
CA GLY A 98 2.86 0.22 9.06
C GLY A 98 2.83 0.82 10.46
N LEU A 99 4.00 1.07 11.09
CA LEU A 99 4.10 1.73 12.38
C LEU A 99 4.87 3.05 12.25
N ARG A 100 4.40 4.09 12.95
CA ARG A 100 5.19 5.32 13.14
C ARG A 100 6.41 5.07 14.02
N THR A 101 7.36 5.99 13.97
CA THR A 101 8.55 6.02 14.85
C THR A 101 8.19 6.00 16.34
N ASP A 102 7.02 6.53 16.73
CA ASP A 102 6.49 6.50 18.11
C ASP A 102 5.74 5.19 18.46
N GLY A 103 5.72 4.21 17.56
CA GLY A 103 5.09 2.91 17.75
C GLY A 103 3.58 2.89 17.55
N LYS A 104 2.98 4.00 17.11
CA LYS A 104 1.54 4.05 16.78
C LYS A 104 1.24 3.35 15.46
N ASN A 105 0.09 2.70 15.41
CA ASN A 105 -0.42 2.11 14.17
C ASN A 105 -0.67 3.20 13.12
N LEU A 106 -0.11 3.03 11.92
CA LEU A 106 -0.47 3.77 10.71
C LEU A 106 -1.38 2.93 9.81
N PHE A 107 -0.97 1.69 9.55
CA PHE A 107 -1.69 0.73 8.71
C PHE A 107 -1.30 -0.72 9.02
N ALA A 108 -0.53 -0.97 10.09
CA ALA A 108 -0.03 -2.30 10.42
C ALA A 108 -1.17 -3.27 10.78
N ASP A 109 -2.19 -2.82 11.52
CA ASP A 109 -3.33 -3.66 11.90
C ASP A 109 -4.20 -4.00 10.68
N GLU A 110 -4.41 -3.04 9.80
CA GLU A 110 -5.14 -3.17 8.54
C GLU A 110 -4.42 -4.12 7.59
N LEU A 111 -3.10 -3.94 7.43
CA LEU A 111 -2.27 -4.85 6.65
C LEU A 111 -2.32 -6.26 7.24
N ARG A 112 -2.23 -6.41 8.57
CA ARG A 112 -2.33 -7.72 9.22
C ARG A 112 -3.66 -8.40 8.94
N PHE A 113 -4.77 -7.66 8.99
CA PHE A 113 -6.10 -8.20 8.68
C PHE A 113 -6.17 -8.66 7.22
N LEU A 114 -5.71 -7.82 6.28
CA LEU A 114 -5.66 -8.13 4.86
C LEU A 114 -4.82 -9.39 4.57
N LEU A 115 -3.64 -9.52 5.18
CA LEU A 115 -2.79 -10.70 4.98
C LEU A 115 -3.46 -11.98 5.50
N ALA A 116 -4.18 -11.89 6.63
CA ALA A 116 -4.95 -13.01 7.16
C ALA A 116 -6.11 -13.41 6.22
N GLU A 117 -6.81 -12.43 5.63
CA GLU A 117 -7.83 -12.68 4.61
C GLU A 117 -7.23 -13.34 3.35
N LEU A 118 -6.11 -12.83 2.84
CA LEU A 118 -5.44 -13.41 1.68
C LEU A 118 -5.04 -14.86 1.92
N LYS A 119 -4.50 -15.17 3.11
CA LYS A 119 -4.18 -16.54 3.53
C LYS A 119 -5.42 -17.43 3.62
N ALA A 120 -6.49 -16.94 4.24
CA ALA A 120 -7.75 -17.68 4.36
C ALA A 120 -8.35 -17.99 2.97
N ASN A 121 -8.11 -17.12 2.00
CA ASN A 121 -8.52 -17.27 0.61
C ASN A 121 -7.59 -18.17 -0.22
N GLY A 122 -6.56 -18.77 0.38
CA GLY A 122 -5.66 -19.72 -0.28
C GLY A 122 -4.56 -19.07 -1.12
N PHE A 123 -4.27 -17.79 -0.89
CA PHE A 123 -3.06 -17.16 -1.42
C PHE A 123 -1.87 -17.65 -0.56
N SER A 124 -0.92 -18.35 -1.19
CA SER A 124 0.20 -19.04 -0.52
C SER A 124 1.55 -18.49 -0.95
#